data_AF-A0A7Z9NQF9-F1
#
_entry.id   AF-A0A7Z9NQF9-F1
#
_cell.length_a   1.000
_cell.length_b   1.000
_cell.length_c   1.000
_cell.angle_alpha   90.00
_cell.angle_beta   90.00
_cell.angle_gamma   90.00
#
_symmetry.space_group_name_H-M   'P 1'
#
loop_
_entity.id
_entity.type
_entity.pdbx_description
1 polymer ?
#
loop_
_entity_poly.entity_id
_entity_poly.type
_entity_poly.pdbx_seq_one_letter_code
_entity_poly.pdbx_strand_id
1 'polypeptide(L)'
;GEEELVPELKWLEKEPQATLVRKDCINGFIGSFQPDGSNAVIDWVKENNVANVLVVGICTDICVMDFVLTLLSARNHGMLPGLKEVLVYDKGCSTYNLPRNVVEEIGLPLSASHPQDLTHYMGLYFMASRGAQLVESVQV
;
A
#
# COMPACT_ATOMS: atom_id res chain seq x y z
N GLY A 1 11.86 -3.54 -8.52
CA GLY A 1 10.44 -3.88 -8.45
C GLY A 1 10.04 -4.44 -9.79
N GLU A 2 9.06 -5.33 -9.82
CA GLU A 2 8.47 -5.77 -11.08
C GLU A 2 7.59 -4.65 -11.65
N GLU A 3 7.63 -4.46 -12.97
CA GLU A 3 6.82 -3.43 -13.63
C GLU A 3 5.38 -3.88 -13.85
N GLU A 4 5.16 -5.19 -14.03
CA GLU A 4 3.88 -5.79 -14.38
C GLU A 4 3.24 -6.56 -13.21
N LEU A 5 1.92 -6.73 -13.27
CA LEU A 5 1.21 -7.58 -12.31
C LEU A 5 1.68 -9.04 -12.42
N VAL A 6 1.71 -9.73 -11.27
CA VAL A 6 1.92 -11.18 -11.22
C VAL A 6 0.82 -11.90 -12.01
N PRO A 7 1.10 -13.08 -12.61
CA PRO A 7 0.15 -13.79 -13.47
C PRO A 7 -1.25 -13.95 -12.89
N GLU A 8 -1.35 -14.19 -11.58
CA GLU A 8 -2.58 -14.38 -10.81
C GLU A 8 -3.46 -13.12 -10.76
N LEU A 9 -2.86 -11.93 -10.95
CA LEU A 9 -3.53 -10.64 -10.90
C LEU A 9 -3.63 -9.93 -12.27
N LYS A 10 -3.00 -10.46 -13.33
CA LYS A 10 -3.03 -9.85 -14.68
C LYS A 10 -4.42 -9.63 -15.25
N TRP A 11 -5.41 -10.41 -14.80
CA TRP A 11 -6.80 -10.23 -15.23
C TRP A 11 -7.37 -8.86 -14.85
N LEU A 12 -6.87 -8.22 -13.78
CA LEU A 12 -7.27 -6.88 -13.35
C LEU A 12 -6.99 -5.80 -14.41
N GLU A 13 -6.00 -6.01 -15.29
CA GLU A 13 -5.71 -5.07 -16.38
C GLU A 13 -6.85 -4.95 -17.39
N LYS A 14 -7.74 -5.95 -17.43
CA LYS A 14 -8.89 -6.02 -18.33
C LYS A 14 -10.23 -5.95 -17.61
N GLU A 15 -10.22 -5.85 -16.28
CA GLU A 15 -11.43 -5.78 -15.47
C GLU A 15 -12.06 -4.38 -15.61
N PRO A 16 -13.28 -4.24 -16.16
CA PRO A 16 -13.90 -2.92 -16.36
C PRO A 16 -14.09 -2.11 -15.08
N GLN A 17 -14.19 -2.77 -13.92
CA GLN A 17 -14.32 -2.10 -12.62
C GLN A 17 -12.98 -1.79 -11.94
N ALA A 18 -11.85 -2.15 -12.56
CA ALA A 18 -10.53 -1.87 -12.04
C ALA A 18 -9.94 -0.60 -12.68
N THR A 19 -9.24 0.19 -11.88
CA THR A 19 -8.43 1.31 -12.35
C THR A 19 -6.96 0.97 -12.11
N LEU A 20 -6.19 0.85 -13.19
CA LEU A 20 -4.75 0.64 -13.11
C LEU A 20 -4.02 1.98 -13.09
N VAL A 21 -3.31 2.27 -12.00
CA VAL A 21 -2.47 3.46 -11.87
C VAL A 21 -1.00 3.04 -11.84
N ARG A 22 -0.22 3.49 -12.83
CA ARG A 22 1.23 3.30 -12.85
C ARG A 22 1.87 4.38 -11.97
N LYS A 23 2.84 3.98 -11.13
CA LYS A 23 3.58 4.87 -10.23
C LYS A 23 5.07 4.77 -10.48
N ASP A 24 5.79 5.87 -10.28
CA ASP A 24 7.23 6.00 -10.47
C ASP A 24 8.02 6.07 -9.14
N CYS A 25 7.32 6.13 -8.01
CA CYS A 25 7.90 6.20 -6.67
C CYS A 25 7.29 5.16 -5.73
N ILE A 26 7.85 5.03 -4.52
CA ILE A 26 7.38 4.07 -3.49
C ILE A 26 5.93 4.38 -3.10
N ASN A 27 5.66 5.64 -2.77
CA ASN A 27 4.39 6.08 -2.25
C ASN A 27 3.32 6.10 -3.34
N GLY A 28 2.38 5.15 -3.28
CA GLY A 28 1.32 5.02 -4.28
C GLY A 28 0.41 6.26 -4.40
N PHE A 29 0.23 7.04 -3.34
CA PHE A 29 -0.62 8.22 -3.37
C PHE A 29 0.09 9.36 -4.11
N ILE A 30 1.39 9.56 -3.84
CA ILE A 30 2.22 10.56 -4.53
C ILE A 30 2.42 10.18 -6.00
N GLY A 31 2.70 8.91 -6.29
CA GLY A 31 2.85 8.43 -7.66
C GLY A 31 1.55 8.40 -8.47
N SER A 32 0.40 8.73 -7.86
CA SER A 32 -0.89 8.86 -8.54
C SER A 32 -1.19 10.28 -9.04
N PHE A 33 -0.28 11.25 -8.82
CA PHE A 33 -0.43 12.56 -9.41
C PHE A 33 -0.21 12.52 -10.93
N GLN A 34 -1.10 13.19 -11.66
CA GLN A 34 -1.08 13.27 -13.11
C GLN A 34 -0.44 14.59 -13.57
N PRO A 35 -0.02 14.72 -14.84
CA PRO A 35 0.60 15.94 -15.36
C PRO A 35 -0.26 17.21 -15.24
N ASP A 36 -1.59 17.06 -15.18
CA ASP A 36 -2.54 18.16 -15.02
C ASP A 36 -2.75 18.58 -13.55
N GLY A 37 -2.08 17.92 -12.60
CA GLY A 37 -2.16 18.18 -11.17
C GLY A 37 -3.31 17.45 -10.46
N SER A 38 -4.14 16.70 -11.18
CA SER A 38 -5.12 15.79 -10.58
C SER A 38 -4.44 14.59 -9.92
N ASN A 39 -5.19 13.80 -9.14
CA ASN A 39 -4.67 12.61 -8.48
C ASN A 39 -5.64 11.45 -8.64
N ALA A 40 -5.20 10.40 -9.33
CA ALA A 40 -6.07 9.29 -9.73
C ALA A 40 -6.75 8.59 -8.55
N VAL A 41 -6.13 8.54 -7.36
CA VAL A 41 -6.75 7.95 -6.16
C VAL A 41 -7.83 8.87 -5.61
N ILE A 42 -7.60 10.19 -5.61
CA ILE A 42 -8.60 11.17 -5.18
C ILE A 42 -9.81 11.14 -6.10
N ASP A 43 -9.56 11.12 -7.41
CA ASP A 43 -10.60 11.11 -8.43
C ASP A 43 -11.42 9.82 -8.33
N TRP A 44 -10.76 8.66 -8.25
CA TRP A 44 -11.41 7.37 -8.08
C TRP A 44 -12.29 7.30 -6.81
N VAL A 45 -11.79 7.79 -5.67
CA VAL A 45 -12.58 7.82 -4.42
C VAL A 45 -13.83 8.70 -4.58
N LYS A 46 -13.70 9.86 -5.22
CA LYS A 46 -14.81 10.80 -5.42
C LYS A 46 -15.85 10.25 -6.39
N GLU A 47 -15.41 9.79 -7.56
CA GLU A 47 -16.29 9.26 -8.61
C GLU A 47 -17.11 8.06 -8.14
N ASN A 48 -16.52 7.21 -7.30
CA ASN A 48 -17.16 6.00 -6.80
C ASN A 48 -17.81 6.18 -5.41
N ASN A 49 -17.83 7.39 -4.86
CA ASN A 49 -18.36 7.70 -3.52
C ASN A 49 -17.84 6.74 -2.43
N VAL A 50 -16.53 6.46 -2.47
CA VAL A 50 -15.91 5.44 -1.63
C VAL A 50 -15.88 5.89 -0.18
N ALA A 51 -16.60 5.17 0.69
CA ALA A 51 -16.62 5.43 2.12
C ALA A 51 -15.49 4.68 2.86
N ASN A 52 -15.06 3.52 2.36
CA ASN A 52 -14.06 2.68 3.00
C ASN A 52 -13.08 2.17 1.95
N VAL A 53 -11.78 2.24 2.24
CA VAL A 53 -10.73 1.67 1.39
C VAL A 53 -10.12 0.49 2.11
N LEU A 54 -10.08 -0.67 1.46
CA LEU A 54 -9.33 -1.84 1.91
C LEU A 54 -8.01 -1.93 1.14
N VAL A 55 -6.89 -1.98 1.85
CA VAL A 55 -5.55 -2.03 1.27
C VAL A 55 -4.91 -3.40 1.48
N VAL A 56 -4.31 -3.91 0.41
CA VAL A 56 -3.50 -5.14 0.33
C VAL A 56 -2.28 -4.88 -0.55
N GLY A 57 -1.23 -5.70 -0.43
CA GLY A 57 -0.08 -5.63 -1.36
C GLY A 57 1.30 -5.88 -0.73
N ILE A 58 2.34 -5.43 -1.43
CA ILE A 58 3.74 -5.65 -1.07
C ILE A 58 4.58 -4.42 -1.46
N CYS A 59 5.54 -3.96 -0.66
CA CYS A 59 5.91 -4.41 0.68
C CYS A 59 5.07 -3.74 1.78
N THR A 60 4.76 -4.50 2.84
CA THR A 60 3.89 -4.08 3.95
C THR A 60 4.38 -2.77 4.60
N ASP A 61 5.66 -2.70 4.89
CA ASP A 61 6.33 -1.63 5.62
C ASP A 61 6.98 -0.57 4.71
N ILE A 62 6.77 -0.66 3.40
CA ILE A 62 7.34 0.26 2.41
C ILE A 62 6.19 0.85 1.58
N CYS A 63 5.83 0.22 0.46
CA CYS A 63 4.82 0.77 -0.46
C CYS A 63 3.42 0.82 0.16
N VAL A 64 3.02 -0.24 0.88
CA VAL A 64 1.69 -0.32 1.50
C VAL A 64 1.59 0.70 2.64
N MET A 65 2.57 0.71 3.55
CA MET A 65 2.62 1.67 4.65
C MET A 65 2.63 3.12 4.14
N ASP A 66 3.51 3.48 3.20
CA ASP A 66 3.58 4.85 2.66
C ASP A 66 2.24 5.29 2.04
N PHE A 67 1.60 4.40 1.28
CA PHE A 67 0.29 4.66 0.71
C PHE A 67 -0.76 4.90 1.80
N VAL A 68 -0.87 4.00 2.78
CA VAL A 68 -1.85 4.08 3.86
C VAL A 68 -1.65 5.34 4.71
N LEU A 69 -0.42 5.63 5.13
CA LEU A 69 -0.12 6.80 5.95
C LEU A 69 -0.40 8.12 5.21
N THR A 70 -0.13 8.16 3.90
CA THR A 70 -0.41 9.33 3.07
C THR A 70 -1.90 9.48 2.80
N LEU A 71 -2.61 8.39 2.53
CA LEU A 71 -4.07 8.38 2.34
C LEU A 71 -4.80 8.85 3.59
N LEU A 72 -4.39 8.37 4.78
CA LEU A 72 -4.88 8.84 6.07
C LEU A 72 -4.61 10.35 6.25
N SER A 73 -3.41 10.81 5.89
CA SER A 73 -3.06 12.24 5.97
C SER A 73 -3.92 13.09 5.02
N ALA A 74 -4.12 12.64 3.78
CA ALA A 74 -4.97 13.30 2.79
C ALA A 74 -6.44 13.35 3.25
N ARG A 75 -6.97 12.25 3.81
CA ARG A 75 -8.30 12.22 4.44
C ARG A 75 -8.41 13.23 5.57
N ASN A 76 -7.46 13.20 6.51
CA ASN A 76 -7.45 14.11 7.66
C ASN A 76 -7.29 15.58 7.25
N HIS A 77 -6.64 15.84 6.12
CA HIS A 77 -6.50 17.17 5.52
C HIS A 77 -7.74 17.61 4.70
N GLY A 78 -8.76 16.76 4.58
CA GLY A 78 -10.00 17.07 3.87
C GLY A 78 -9.93 16.92 2.34
N MET A 79 -8.89 16.28 1.80
CA MET A 79 -8.74 16.06 0.35
C MET A 79 -9.71 14.99 -0.20
N LEU A 80 -10.20 14.11 0.69
CA LEU A 80 -11.04 12.96 0.37
C LEU A 80 -12.37 13.04 1.14
N PRO A 81 -13.23 14.03 0.82
CA PRO A 81 -14.50 14.19 1.51
C PRO A 81 -15.37 12.94 1.28
N GLY A 82 -15.75 12.25 2.36
CA GLY A 82 -16.56 11.03 2.31
C GLY A 82 -15.82 9.75 2.67
N LEU A 83 -14.48 9.73 2.56
CA LEU A 83 -13.68 8.60 3.02
C LEU A 83 -13.68 8.57 4.57
N LYS A 84 -14.18 7.48 5.13
CA LYS A 84 -14.30 7.25 6.58
C LYS A 84 -13.17 6.37 7.06
N GLU A 85 -13.09 5.15 6.56
CA GLU A 85 -12.15 4.15 7.05
C GLU A 85 -11.08 3.80 6.02
N VAL A 86 -9.84 3.65 6.51
CA VAL A 86 -8.75 3.01 5.78
C VAL A 86 -8.46 1.70 6.50
N LEU A 87 -8.79 0.59 5.85
CA LEU A 87 -8.65 -0.76 6.37
C LEU A 87 -7.42 -1.41 5.72
N VAL A 88 -6.71 -2.23 6.48
CA VAL A 88 -5.57 -3.02 5.99
C VAL A 88 -5.83 -4.47 6.31
N TYR A 89 -5.85 -5.32 5.28
CA TYR A 89 -5.99 -6.76 5.45
C TYR A 89 -4.60 -7.39 5.59
N ASP A 90 -4.27 -7.84 6.80
CA ASP A 90 -2.91 -8.29 7.17
C ASP A 90 -2.44 -9.47 6.31
N LYS A 91 -3.29 -10.49 6.10
CA LYS A 91 -3.00 -11.68 5.28
C LYS A 91 -2.96 -11.38 3.79
N GLY A 92 -3.44 -10.21 3.36
CA GLY A 92 -3.27 -9.70 2.00
C GLY A 92 -1.99 -8.90 1.82
N CYS A 93 -1.19 -8.73 2.89
CA CYS A 93 0.06 -7.99 2.88
C CYS A 93 1.25 -8.92 3.10
N SER A 94 2.37 -8.61 2.46
CA SER A 94 3.64 -9.26 2.73
C SER A 94 4.81 -8.30 2.50
N THR A 95 6.00 -8.69 2.92
CA THR A 95 7.25 -7.98 2.70
C THR A 95 8.37 -9.00 2.48
N TYR A 96 9.57 -8.58 2.07
CA TYR A 96 10.66 -9.52 1.76
C TYR A 96 11.45 -9.91 3.02
N ASN A 97 12.13 -11.06 2.95
CA ASN A 97 12.98 -11.55 4.04
C ASN A 97 14.46 -11.47 3.66
N LEU A 98 15.17 -10.51 4.25
CA LEU A 98 16.61 -10.36 4.12
C LEU A 98 17.23 -10.25 5.53
N PRO A 99 17.22 -11.34 6.33
CA PRO A 99 17.68 -11.31 7.70
C PRO A 99 19.19 -11.07 7.77
N ARG A 100 19.67 -10.63 8.94
CA ARG A 100 21.06 -10.20 9.15
C ARG A 100 22.10 -11.24 8.72
N ASN A 101 21.88 -12.51 9.03
CA ASN A 101 22.81 -13.58 8.65
C ASN A 101 22.97 -13.69 7.13
N VAL A 102 21.88 -13.54 6.37
CA VAL A 102 21.91 -13.56 4.90
C VAL A 102 22.63 -12.32 4.39
N VAL A 103 22.34 -11.13 4.94
CA VAL A 103 23.04 -9.88 4.60
C VAL A 103 24.55 -10.01 4.78
N GLU A 104 24.98 -10.55 5.92
CA GLU A 104 26.39 -10.79 6.23
C GLU A 104 27.02 -11.81 5.27
N GLU A 105 26.32 -12.90 4.95
CA GLU A 105 26.77 -13.94 4.02
C GLU A 105 26.99 -13.41 2.60
N ILE A 106 26.09 -12.57 2.09
CA ILE A 106 26.18 -12.00 0.74
C ILE A 106 26.97 -10.68 0.67
N GLY A 107 27.56 -10.24 1.80
CA GLY A 107 28.43 -9.07 1.86
C GLY A 107 27.73 -7.72 1.70
N LEU A 108 26.44 -7.63 2.00
CA LEU A 108 25.71 -6.35 2.00
C LEU A 108 25.91 -5.58 3.32
N PRO A 109 25.72 -4.25 3.34
CA PRO A 109 25.77 -3.46 4.57
C PRO A 109 24.73 -3.96 5.59
N LEU A 110 25.08 -3.96 6.89
CA LEU A 110 24.17 -4.39 7.96
C LEU A 110 22.82 -3.64 7.97
N SER A 111 22.81 -2.40 7.49
CA SER A 111 21.60 -1.58 7.34
C SER A 111 20.62 -2.12 6.29
N ALA A 112 21.04 -3.04 5.42
CA ALA A 112 20.15 -3.74 4.49
C ALA A 112 19.35 -4.86 5.18
N SER A 113 19.62 -5.17 6.45
CA SER A 113 18.88 -6.18 7.21
C SER A 113 17.41 -5.83 7.28
N HIS A 114 16.58 -6.75 6.81
CA HIS A 114 15.14 -6.60 6.71
C HIS A 114 14.47 -7.95 7.02
N PRO A 115 14.41 -8.35 8.31
CA PRO A 115 13.75 -9.59 8.73
C PRO A 115 12.23 -9.46 8.57
N GLN A 116 11.64 -10.32 7.73
CA GLN A 116 10.26 -10.19 7.26
C GLN A 116 9.23 -10.07 8.40
N ASP A 117 9.25 -10.98 9.38
CA ASP A 117 8.25 -11.00 10.45
C ASP A 117 8.24 -9.70 11.26
N LEU A 118 9.44 -9.20 11.59
CA LEU A 118 9.59 -7.99 12.40
C LEU A 118 9.19 -6.75 11.60
N THR A 119 9.63 -6.62 10.35
CA THR A 119 9.31 -5.44 9.54
C THR A 119 7.85 -5.43 9.11
N HIS A 120 7.26 -6.58 8.77
CA HIS A 120 5.81 -6.72 8.54
C HIS A 120 5.01 -6.26 9.77
N TYR A 121 5.34 -6.77 10.96
CA TYR A 121 4.70 -6.36 12.21
C TYR A 121 4.83 -4.85 12.45
N MET A 122 6.03 -4.28 12.26
CA MET A 122 6.25 -2.84 12.44
C MET A 122 5.43 -2.00 11.45
N GLY A 123 5.35 -2.41 10.18
CA GLY A 123 4.53 -1.74 9.17
C GLY A 123 3.05 -1.70 9.56
N LEU A 124 2.50 -2.86 9.96
CA LEU A 124 1.11 -2.96 10.46
C LEU A 124 0.90 -2.10 11.72
N TYR A 125 1.81 -2.17 12.68
CA TYR A 125 1.77 -1.38 13.91
C TYR A 125 1.75 0.13 13.61
N PHE A 126 2.62 0.62 12.71
CA PHE A 126 2.66 2.03 12.38
C PHE A 126 1.39 2.49 11.67
N MET A 127 0.89 1.73 10.69
CA MET A 127 -0.40 2.03 10.04
C MET A 127 -1.54 2.11 11.07
N ALA A 128 -1.66 1.11 11.95
CA ALA A 128 -2.69 1.07 12.99
C ALA A 128 -2.57 2.26 13.96
N SER A 129 -1.35 2.59 14.38
CA SER A 129 -1.09 3.72 15.30
C SER A 129 -1.52 5.08 14.72
N ARG A 130 -1.66 5.18 13.39
CA ARG A 130 -2.08 6.41 12.68
C ARG A 130 -3.55 6.41 12.27
N GLY A 131 -4.30 5.39 12.67
CA GLY A 131 -5.75 5.31 12.49
C GLY A 131 -6.20 4.46 11.30
N ALA A 132 -5.32 3.62 10.74
CA ALA A 132 -5.79 2.51 9.91
C ALA A 132 -6.43 1.43 10.79
N GLN A 133 -7.47 0.76 10.29
CA GLN A 133 -8.04 -0.41 10.94
C GLN A 133 -7.41 -1.68 10.36
N LEU A 134 -6.79 -2.50 11.21
CA LEU A 134 -6.34 -3.82 10.79
C LEU A 134 -7.52 -4.79 10.82
N VAL A 135 -7.71 -5.55 9.74
CA VAL A 135 -8.76 -6.57 9.65
C VAL A 135 -8.15 -7.94 9.39
N GLU A 136 -8.72 -8.96 10.02
CA GLU A 136 -8.22 -10.35 9.96
C GLU A 136 -8.97 -11.22 8.94
N SER A 137 -10.08 -10.72 8.38
CA SER A 137 -10.90 -11.41 7.38
C SER A 137 -11.66 -10.44 6.48
N VAL A 138 -11.94 -10.91 5.26
CA VAL A 138 -12.77 -10.23 4.26
C VAL A 138 -13.85 -11.23 3.84
N GLN A 139 -15.11 -10.83 3.91
CA GLN A 139 -16.24 -11.63 3.42
C GLN A 139 -16.76 -10.96 2.15
N VAL A 140 -16.85 -11.75 1.06
CA VAL A 140 -17.33 -11.31 -0.26
C VAL A 140 -18.71 -11.88 -0.49
#